data_AF-A0A8T4B4C9-F1
#
_entry.id   AF-A0A8T4B4C9-F1
#
_cell.length_a   1.000
_cell.length_b   1.000
_cell.length_c   1.000
_cell.angle_alpha   90.00
_cell.angle_beta   90.00
_cell.angle_gamma   90.00
#
_symmetry.space_group_name_H-M   'P 1'
#
loop_
_entity.id
_entity.type
_entity.pdbx_description
1 polymer ?
#
loop_
_entity_poly.entity_id
_entity_poly.type
_entity_poly.pdbx_seq_one_letter_code
_entity_poly.pdbx_strand_id
1 'polypeptide(L)'
;MDLTAWQRICNRLLGGFVKKRARNDKELSSDLLKASIGMMPEVYLATVIVTSIAITLMSWAFVGVFFLPDIGVIAFYESIQDASSVNPCFEWEYWNPSLIDPSLQGNGCPDYQLQVFPPLFKVIIVALGGFIIPYGAFKYNKGGAAREKKRRGDMIEKYLPYAASYTAAMAAANATPSKIFRSLAMNKEIYGDVADDAAMIYRDVTLLGYDLITAIKLSVDRAASVWLTEFFQGMVGTLTAGGQLKLFFLNRAEHYMRENRTRLQMFLESIALLAESYIVVAVAMPLFLIVMLVIMFWVSGSGAQMSEGMLYGIVLGFIPMIHIAYAVLVYTSSKEQDM
;
A
#
# COMPACT_ATOMS: atom_id res chain seq x y z
N MET A 1 7.27 4.86 25.17
CA MET A 1 6.13 4.05 24.67
C MET A 1 6.36 2.64 25.13
N ASP A 2 5.35 2.03 25.75
CA ASP A 2 5.44 0.63 26.19
C ASP A 2 5.31 -0.31 24.99
N LEU A 3 6.13 -1.36 24.97
CA LEU A 3 6.02 -2.42 23.98
C LEU A 3 4.66 -3.12 24.10
N THR A 4 4.04 -3.39 22.95
CA THR A 4 2.81 -4.17 22.91
C THR A 4 3.03 -5.56 23.50
N ALA A 5 1.96 -6.21 23.98
CA ALA A 5 2.05 -7.56 24.54
C ALA A 5 2.71 -8.53 23.54
N TRP A 6 2.37 -8.41 22.26
CA TRP A 6 2.96 -9.20 21.18
C TRP A 6 4.46 -8.93 21.00
N GLN A 7 4.88 -7.66 20.93
CA GLN A 7 6.30 -7.30 20.79
C GLN A 7 7.14 -7.82 21.97
N ARG A 8 6.58 -7.83 23.19
CA ARG A 8 7.25 -8.40 24.36
C ARG A 8 7.45 -9.91 24.23
N ILE A 9 6.45 -10.64 23.75
CA ILE A 9 6.55 -12.07 23.51
C ILE A 9 7.62 -12.35 22.44
N CYS A 10 7.58 -11.63 21.32
CA CYS A 10 8.57 -11.78 20.25
C CYS A 10 10.00 -11.51 20.73
N ASN A 11 10.20 -10.44 21.51
CA ASN A 11 11.51 -10.11 22.05
C ASN A 11 12.02 -11.14 23.06
N ARG A 12 11.13 -11.75 23.86
CA ARG A 12 11.51 -12.85 24.77
C ARG A 12 11.91 -14.12 24.02
N LEU A 13 11.24 -14.44 22.92
CA LEU A 13 11.51 -15.65 22.13
C LEU A 13 12.80 -15.54 21.32
N LEU A 14 13.01 -14.42 20.60
CA LEU A 14 14.09 -14.29 19.61
C LEU A 14 15.00 -13.08 19.81
N GLY A 15 14.70 -12.16 20.73
CA GLY A 15 15.46 -10.93 20.92
C GLY A 15 16.94 -11.18 21.23
N GLY A 16 17.25 -12.17 22.09
CA GLY A 16 18.63 -12.52 22.45
C GLY A 16 19.48 -12.99 21.25
N PHE A 17 18.90 -13.81 20.38
CA PHE A 17 19.57 -14.37 19.20
C PHE A 17 19.78 -13.31 18.11
N VAL A 18 18.80 -12.45 17.93
CA VAL A 18 18.75 -11.47 16.84
C VAL A 18 19.52 -10.18 17.19
N LYS A 19 19.78 -9.93 18.48
CA LYS A 19 20.44 -8.73 19.03
C LYS A 19 21.68 -8.29 18.26
N LYS A 20 22.65 -9.18 18.09
CA LYS A 20 23.94 -8.84 17.44
C LYS A 20 23.73 -8.45 15.96
N ARG A 21 22.89 -9.20 15.25
CA ARG A 21 22.57 -8.93 13.84
C ARG A 21 21.82 -7.62 13.68
N ALA A 22 20.80 -7.37 14.50
CA ALA A 22 19.98 -6.17 14.42
C ALA A 22 20.74 -4.89 14.79
N ARG A 23 21.65 -4.94 15.78
CA ARG A 23 22.47 -3.78 16.17
C ARG A 23 23.57 -3.44 15.16
N ASN A 24 24.06 -4.44 14.44
CA ASN A 24 25.05 -4.24 13.38
C ASN A 24 24.42 -3.66 12.09
N ASP A 25 23.11 -3.77 11.94
CA ASP A 25 22.37 -3.24 10.80
C ASP A 25 22.14 -1.73 10.96
N LYS A 26 23.07 -0.95 10.40
CA LYS A 26 23.02 0.53 10.44
C LYS A 26 21.84 1.10 9.66
N GLU A 27 21.44 0.45 8.57
CA GLU A 27 20.33 0.89 7.74
C GLU A 27 19.01 0.74 8.50
N LEU A 28 18.79 -0.44 9.10
CA LEU A 28 17.60 -0.67 9.92
C LEU A 28 17.51 0.29 11.11
N SER A 29 18.63 0.53 11.81
CA SER A 29 18.65 1.47 12.94
C SER A 29 18.36 2.91 12.50
N SER A 30 18.90 3.33 11.36
CA SER A 30 18.64 4.64 10.77
C SER A 30 17.18 4.77 10.34
N ASP A 31 16.63 3.74 9.72
CA ASP A 31 15.24 3.73 9.25
C ASP A 31 14.24 3.78 10.40
N LEU A 32 14.47 3.04 11.49
CA LEU A 32 13.60 3.11 12.68
C LEU A 32 13.64 4.49 13.34
N LEU A 33 14.83 5.08 13.43
CA LEU A 33 15.02 6.41 14.01
C LEU A 33 14.34 7.48 13.16
N LYS A 34 14.53 7.44 11.83
CA LYS A 34 13.89 8.37 10.89
C LYS A 34 12.38 8.15 10.75
N ALA A 35 11.90 6.91 10.90
CA ALA A 35 10.48 6.60 10.92
C ALA A 35 9.78 7.00 12.24
N SER A 36 10.52 7.51 13.24
CA SER A 36 9.99 7.80 14.59
C SER A 36 9.38 6.55 15.27
N ILE A 37 9.87 5.36 14.93
CA ILE A 37 9.39 4.11 15.53
C ILE A 37 10.15 3.90 16.83
N GLY A 38 9.47 4.10 17.96
CA GLY A 38 10.03 4.02 19.32
C GLY A 38 10.38 2.61 19.81
N MET A 39 11.04 1.79 18.99
CA MET A 39 11.45 0.44 19.35
C MET A 39 12.90 0.18 18.95
N MET A 40 13.58 -0.67 19.73
CA MET A 40 14.95 -1.07 19.42
C MET A 40 15.00 -1.96 18.16
N PRO A 41 16.07 -1.92 17.35
CA PRO A 41 16.23 -2.75 16.16
C PRO A 41 16.06 -4.24 16.43
N GLU A 42 16.53 -4.72 17.59
CA GLU A 42 16.40 -6.12 18.01
C GLU A 42 14.94 -6.54 18.22
N VAL A 43 14.11 -5.67 18.80
CA VAL A 43 12.69 -5.93 19.02
C VAL A 43 11.94 -5.91 17.69
N TYR A 44 12.30 -5.00 16.77
CA TYR A 44 11.68 -4.92 15.46
C TYR A 44 11.95 -6.18 14.64
N LEU A 45 13.22 -6.57 14.54
CA LEU A 45 13.61 -7.74 13.77
C LEU A 45 13.06 -9.04 14.38
N ALA A 46 13.04 -9.16 15.71
CA ALA A 46 12.37 -10.27 16.39
C ALA A 46 10.87 -10.32 16.08
N THR A 47 10.19 -9.17 16.11
CA THR A 47 8.76 -9.09 15.76
C THR A 47 8.52 -9.52 14.32
N VAL A 48 9.31 -9.03 13.35
CA VAL A 48 9.20 -9.40 11.94
C VAL A 48 9.41 -10.91 11.73
N ILE A 49 10.39 -11.51 12.38
CA ILE A 49 10.65 -12.95 12.24
C ILE A 49 9.52 -13.77 12.84
N VAL A 50 9.09 -13.47 14.08
CA VAL A 50 8.02 -14.22 14.75
C VAL A 50 6.69 -14.09 14.01
N THR A 51 6.33 -12.89 13.53
CA THR A 51 5.10 -12.72 12.74
C THR A 51 5.17 -13.47 11.41
N SER A 52 6.34 -13.49 10.77
CA SER A 52 6.52 -14.23 9.52
C SER A 52 6.43 -15.74 9.73
N ILE A 53 6.98 -16.26 10.83
CA ILE A 53 6.82 -17.67 11.23
C ILE A 53 5.34 -17.97 11.50
N ALA A 54 4.64 -17.13 12.25
CA ALA A 54 3.22 -17.31 12.54
C ALA A 54 2.37 -17.32 11.25
N ILE A 55 2.62 -16.40 10.32
CA ILE A 55 1.96 -16.37 9.00
C ILE A 55 2.30 -17.64 8.21
N THR A 56 3.56 -18.09 8.24
CA THR A 56 3.98 -19.31 7.56
C THR A 56 3.23 -20.53 8.10
N LEU A 57 3.16 -20.68 9.43
CA LEU A 57 2.45 -21.78 10.08
C LEU A 57 0.95 -21.74 9.76
N MET A 58 0.33 -20.55 9.80
CA MET A 58 -1.08 -20.38 9.45
C MET A 58 -1.34 -20.69 7.97
N SER A 59 -0.45 -20.28 7.07
CA SER A 59 -0.56 -20.55 5.64
C SER A 59 -0.42 -22.04 5.34
N TRP A 60 0.52 -22.73 6.01
CA TRP A 60 0.68 -24.17 5.90
C TRP A 60 -0.50 -24.95 6.52
N ALA A 61 -1.06 -24.47 7.62
CA ALA A 61 -2.28 -25.05 8.18
C ALA A 61 -3.46 -24.92 7.21
N PHE A 62 -3.61 -23.75 6.57
CA PHE A 62 -4.63 -23.51 5.55
C PHE A 62 -4.43 -24.40 4.33
N VAL A 63 -3.20 -24.51 3.80
CA VAL A 63 -2.88 -25.47 2.73
C VAL A 63 -3.19 -26.90 3.18
N GLY A 64 -2.88 -27.26 4.42
CA GLY A 64 -3.18 -28.56 5.00
C GLY A 64 -4.65 -28.95 4.87
N VAL A 65 -5.59 -28.01 5.10
CA VAL A 65 -7.04 -28.26 4.96
C VAL A 65 -7.43 -28.71 3.54
N PHE A 66 -6.70 -28.29 2.50
CA PHE A 66 -6.97 -28.76 1.13
C PHE A 66 -6.55 -30.22 0.91
N PHE A 67 -5.48 -30.66 1.57
CA PHE A 67 -4.82 -31.95 1.36
C PHE A 67 -5.10 -32.99 2.44
N LEU A 68 -6.00 -32.71 3.40
CA LEU A 68 -6.40 -33.70 4.39
C LEU A 68 -7.08 -34.89 3.69
N PRO A 69 -6.68 -36.15 4.01
CA PRO A 69 -7.34 -37.33 3.47
C PRO A 69 -8.79 -37.38 3.94
N ASP A 70 -9.69 -37.82 3.05
CA ASP A 70 -11.13 -38.05 3.24
C ASP A 70 -12.01 -36.83 3.60
N ILE A 71 -11.45 -35.81 4.25
CA ILE A 71 -12.19 -34.64 4.79
C ILE A 71 -11.75 -33.34 4.10
N GLY A 72 -10.60 -33.34 3.42
CA GLY A 72 -10.06 -32.16 2.76
C GLY A 72 -10.88 -31.71 1.55
N VAL A 73 -10.68 -30.45 1.15
CA VAL A 73 -11.41 -29.85 0.00
C VAL A 73 -11.18 -30.64 -1.28
N ILE A 74 -9.97 -31.16 -1.50
CA ILE A 74 -9.66 -32.00 -2.68
C ILE A 74 -10.41 -33.33 -2.60
N ALA A 75 -10.43 -33.99 -1.43
CA ALA A 75 -11.14 -35.25 -1.25
C ALA A 75 -12.65 -35.09 -1.43
N PHE A 76 -13.23 -33.98 -0.92
CA PHE A 76 -14.62 -33.64 -1.17
C PHE A 76 -14.92 -33.41 -2.65
N TYR A 77 -14.06 -32.66 -3.35
CA TYR A 77 -14.21 -32.46 -4.80
C TYR A 77 -14.14 -33.78 -5.58
N GLU A 78 -13.18 -34.64 -5.23
CA GLU A 78 -13.00 -35.96 -5.85
C GLU A 78 -14.08 -36.98 -5.43
N SER A 79 -14.92 -36.67 -4.44
CA SER A 79 -16.08 -37.50 -4.07
C SER A 79 -17.33 -37.24 -4.93
N ILE A 80 -17.32 -36.17 -5.73
CA ILE A 80 -18.44 -35.78 -6.58
C ILE A 80 -18.32 -36.49 -7.94
N GLN A 81 -19.44 -36.98 -8.46
CA GLN A 81 -19.50 -37.57 -9.80
C GLN A 81 -19.16 -36.54 -10.88
N ASP A 82 -18.40 -36.96 -11.89
CA ASP A 82 -18.03 -36.08 -12.99
C ASP A 82 -19.22 -35.78 -13.90
N ALA A 83 -19.37 -34.51 -14.31
CA ALA A 83 -20.52 -34.05 -15.09
C ALA A 83 -20.65 -34.76 -16.44
N SER A 84 -19.54 -35.24 -17.02
CA SER A 84 -19.57 -36.01 -18.27
C SER A 84 -20.17 -37.41 -18.10
N SER A 85 -20.06 -37.99 -16.90
CA SER A 85 -20.57 -39.33 -16.59
C SER A 85 -22.04 -39.35 -16.14
N VAL A 86 -22.62 -38.19 -15.78
CA VAL A 86 -23.99 -38.11 -15.24
C VAL A 86 -25.04 -38.54 -16.27
N ASN A 87 -25.02 -37.96 -17.48
CA ASN A 87 -26.02 -38.28 -18.51
C ASN A 87 -25.86 -39.72 -19.04
N PRO A 88 -24.65 -40.21 -19.39
CA PRO A 88 -24.47 -41.60 -19.81
C PRO A 88 -24.91 -42.61 -18.76
N CYS A 89 -24.64 -42.37 -17.47
CA CYS A 89 -25.09 -43.27 -16.41
C CYS A 89 -26.60 -43.23 -16.21
N PHE A 90 -27.23 -42.06 -16.30
CA PHE A 90 -28.69 -41.96 -16.23
C PHE A 90 -29.37 -42.68 -17.40
N GLU A 91 -28.84 -42.53 -18.62
CA GLU A 91 -29.32 -43.26 -19.79
C GLU A 91 -29.10 -44.77 -19.64
N TRP A 92 -27.94 -45.20 -19.15
CA TRP A 92 -27.64 -46.61 -18.92
C TRP A 92 -28.58 -47.25 -17.89
N GLU A 93 -28.88 -46.56 -16.78
CA GLU A 93 -29.85 -47.01 -15.78
C GLU A 93 -31.26 -47.17 -16.37
N TYR A 94 -31.68 -46.24 -17.22
CA TYR A 94 -32.99 -46.29 -17.89
C TYR A 94 -33.13 -47.53 -18.80
N TRP A 95 -32.07 -47.88 -19.54
CA TRP A 95 -32.09 -49.02 -20.47
C TRP A 95 -31.78 -50.37 -19.79
N ASN A 96 -31.13 -50.40 -18.63
CA ASN A 96 -30.67 -51.63 -17.95
C ASN A 96 -31.16 -51.79 -16.49
N PRO A 97 -32.48 -51.74 -16.21
CA PRO A 97 -33.01 -51.73 -14.84
C PRO A 97 -32.74 -53.01 -14.03
N SER A 98 -32.46 -54.14 -14.68
CA SER A 98 -32.16 -55.42 -14.02
C SER A 98 -30.71 -55.57 -13.57
N LEU A 99 -29.82 -54.69 -14.04
CA LEU A 99 -28.38 -54.70 -13.73
C LEU A 99 -27.98 -53.62 -12.72
N ILE A 100 -28.97 -52.85 -12.24
CA ILE A 100 -28.78 -51.80 -11.23
C ILE A 100 -28.44 -52.47 -9.91
N ASP A 101 -27.25 -52.16 -9.39
CA ASP A 101 -26.83 -52.58 -8.06
C ASP A 101 -26.65 -51.33 -7.17
N PRO A 102 -27.63 -51.03 -6.29
CA PRO A 102 -27.55 -49.88 -5.38
C PRO A 102 -26.41 -49.98 -4.35
N SER A 103 -25.75 -51.14 -4.23
CA SER A 103 -24.60 -51.31 -3.33
C SER A 103 -23.28 -50.80 -3.93
N LEU A 104 -23.23 -50.56 -5.24
CA LEU A 104 -22.06 -50.06 -5.96
C LEU A 104 -22.15 -48.55 -6.22
N GLN A 105 -21.00 -47.87 -6.28
CA GLN A 105 -20.94 -46.45 -6.66
C GLN A 105 -21.48 -46.26 -8.09
N GLY A 106 -22.35 -45.26 -8.28
CA GLY A 106 -23.00 -45.02 -9.58
C GLY A 106 -23.93 -46.15 -10.03
N ASN A 107 -24.51 -46.91 -9.09
CA ASN A 107 -25.45 -48.01 -9.35
C ASN A 107 -24.94 -49.12 -10.27
N GLY A 108 -23.61 -49.26 -10.41
CA GLY A 108 -22.97 -50.24 -11.30
C GLY A 108 -22.77 -49.76 -12.74
N CYS A 109 -22.96 -48.47 -13.03
CA CYS A 109 -22.75 -47.88 -14.35
C CYS A 109 -21.28 -48.04 -14.84
N PRO A 110 -21.05 -48.56 -16.06
CA PRO A 110 -19.69 -48.74 -16.61
C PRO A 110 -18.91 -47.44 -16.82
N ASP A 111 -19.61 -46.36 -17.14
CA ASP A 111 -19.03 -45.05 -17.43
C ASP A 111 -18.93 -44.14 -16.19
N TYR A 112 -19.19 -44.68 -15.00
CA TYR A 112 -19.12 -43.92 -13.76
C TYR A 112 -17.68 -43.45 -13.49
N GLN A 113 -17.50 -42.13 -13.42
CA GLN A 113 -16.22 -41.51 -13.11
C GLN A 113 -16.41 -40.42 -12.05
N LEU A 114 -15.46 -40.35 -11.14
CA LEU A 114 -15.36 -39.28 -10.16
C LEU A 114 -14.55 -38.11 -10.74
N GLN A 115 -14.82 -36.90 -10.26
CA GLN A 115 -14.02 -35.75 -10.64
C GLN A 115 -12.58 -35.95 -10.16
N VAL A 116 -11.61 -35.61 -11.01
CA VAL A 116 -10.20 -35.61 -10.65
C VAL A 116 -9.73 -34.17 -10.50
N PHE A 117 -9.20 -33.82 -9.32
CA PHE A 117 -8.73 -32.47 -9.13
C PHE A 117 -7.45 -32.25 -9.96
N PRO A 118 -7.38 -31.23 -10.84
CA PRO A 118 -6.27 -31.08 -11.76
C PRO A 118 -4.91 -31.00 -11.05
N PRO A 119 -3.89 -31.81 -11.45
CA PRO A 119 -2.59 -31.85 -10.76
C PRO A 119 -1.88 -30.48 -10.71
N LEU A 120 -2.05 -29.68 -11.76
CA LEU A 120 -1.48 -28.34 -11.84
C LEU A 120 -1.99 -27.42 -10.71
N PHE A 121 -3.29 -27.47 -10.41
CA PHE A 121 -3.85 -26.65 -9.34
C PHE A 121 -3.37 -27.10 -7.95
N LYS A 122 -3.13 -28.41 -7.74
CA LYS A 122 -2.52 -28.90 -6.48
C LYS A 122 -1.15 -28.27 -6.28
N VAL A 123 -0.33 -28.25 -7.33
CA VAL A 123 0.99 -27.61 -7.31
C VAL A 123 0.88 -26.10 -7.07
N ILE A 124 -0.06 -25.42 -7.73
CA ILE A 124 -0.28 -23.97 -7.55
C ILE A 124 -0.68 -23.63 -6.11
N ILE A 125 -1.58 -24.40 -5.49
CA ILE A 125 -2.00 -24.17 -4.10
C ILE A 125 -0.81 -24.28 -3.14
N VAL A 126 0.02 -25.31 -3.30
CA VAL A 126 1.23 -25.49 -2.47
C VAL A 126 2.28 -24.42 -2.76
N ALA A 127 2.49 -24.05 -4.02
CA ALA A 127 3.45 -23.01 -4.38
C ALA A 127 3.02 -21.63 -3.86
N LEU A 128 1.75 -21.24 -4.05
CA LEU A 128 1.22 -19.96 -3.60
C LEU A 128 1.10 -19.90 -2.08
N GLY A 129 0.37 -20.85 -1.49
CA GLY A 129 0.11 -20.88 -0.05
C GLY A 129 1.32 -21.27 0.78
N GLY A 130 2.15 -22.21 0.31
CA GLY A 130 3.30 -22.69 1.08
C GLY A 130 4.55 -21.82 0.99
N PHE A 131 4.79 -21.16 -0.16
CA PHE A 131 6.03 -20.44 -0.42
C PHE A 131 5.83 -18.96 -0.75
N ILE A 132 4.99 -18.63 -1.74
CA ILE A 132 4.87 -17.24 -2.24
C ILE A 132 4.26 -16.32 -1.17
N ILE A 133 3.16 -16.72 -0.54
CA ILE A 133 2.51 -15.92 0.51
C ILE A 133 3.44 -15.72 1.71
N PRO A 134 4.06 -16.75 2.32
CA PRO A 134 5.00 -16.58 3.41
C PRO A 134 6.22 -15.73 3.06
N TYR A 135 6.82 -15.94 1.89
CA TYR A 135 7.95 -15.15 1.42
C TYR A 135 7.58 -13.69 1.19
N GLY A 136 6.43 -13.45 0.56
CA GLY A 136 5.86 -12.12 0.34
C GLY A 136 5.59 -11.40 1.65
N ALA A 137 4.97 -12.08 2.62
CA ALA A 137 4.70 -11.55 3.94
C ALA A 137 5.99 -11.19 4.71
N PHE A 138 7.02 -12.04 4.65
CA PHE A 138 8.32 -11.74 5.25
C PHE A 138 8.96 -10.49 4.63
N LYS A 139 9.01 -10.42 3.29
CA LYS A 139 9.57 -9.25 2.58
C LYS A 139 8.77 -7.98 2.89
N TYR A 140 7.45 -8.09 2.92
CA TYR A 140 6.57 -6.99 3.29
C TYR A 140 6.84 -6.52 4.73
N ASN A 141 6.82 -7.41 5.71
CA ASN A 141 7.03 -7.04 7.12
C ASN A 141 8.43 -6.47 7.38
N LYS A 142 9.47 -7.03 6.76
CA LYS A 142 10.85 -6.53 6.87
C LYS A 142 11.00 -5.12 6.32
N GLY A 143 10.31 -4.80 5.22
CA GLY A 143 10.32 -3.47 4.62
C GLY A 143 9.47 -2.41 5.34
N GLY A 144 8.84 -2.75 6.48
CA GLY A 144 7.92 -1.84 7.17
C GLY A 144 8.58 -0.54 7.65
N ALA A 145 9.78 -0.61 8.23
CA ALA A 145 10.50 0.56 8.72
C ALA A 145 10.87 1.53 7.59
N ALA A 146 11.42 1.01 6.49
CA ALA A 146 11.75 1.82 5.31
C ALA A 146 10.50 2.47 4.69
N ARG A 147 9.38 1.75 4.62
CA ARG A 147 8.10 2.30 4.14
C ARG A 147 7.58 3.42 5.04
N GLU A 148 7.62 3.23 6.35
CA GLU A 148 7.15 4.25 7.30
C GLU A 148 8.05 5.49 7.27
N LYS A 149 9.37 5.30 7.19
CA LYS A 149 10.32 6.40 6.94
C LYS A 149 9.96 7.17 5.67
N LYS A 150 9.68 6.47 4.56
CA LYS A 150 9.32 7.10 3.30
C LYS A 150 8.02 7.90 3.44
N ARG A 151 6.96 7.26 3.97
CA ARG A 151 5.66 7.91 4.26
C ARG A 151 5.84 9.18 5.08
N ARG A 152 6.59 9.10 6.19
CA ARG A 152 6.88 10.24 7.07
C ARG A 152 7.68 11.33 6.34
N GLY A 153 8.67 10.95 5.53
CA GLY A 153 9.45 11.87 4.71
C GLY A 153 8.59 12.65 3.73
N ASP A 154 7.71 11.96 3.01
CA ASP A 154 6.78 12.55 2.03
C ASP A 154 5.81 13.53 2.73
N MET A 155 5.21 13.12 3.87
CA MET A 155 4.36 13.98 4.70
C MET A 155 5.08 15.23 5.21
N ILE A 156 6.34 15.10 5.63
CA ILE A 156 7.17 16.23 6.06
C ILE A 156 7.40 17.19 4.91
N GLU A 157 7.81 16.71 3.72
CA GLU A 157 8.07 17.57 2.56
C GLU A 157 6.83 18.36 2.12
N LYS A 158 5.65 17.74 2.23
CA LYS A 158 4.36 18.37 1.93
C LYS A 158 4.06 19.55 2.86
N TYR A 159 4.28 19.41 4.17
CA TYR A 159 4.00 20.47 5.15
C TYR A 159 5.15 21.44 5.40
N LEU A 160 6.37 21.09 4.98
CA LEU A 160 7.57 21.90 5.21
C LEU A 160 7.49 23.33 4.65
N PRO A 161 6.93 23.61 3.45
CA PRO A 161 6.80 24.98 2.94
C PRO A 161 5.96 25.88 3.86
N TYR A 162 4.88 25.33 4.43
CA TYR A 162 4.00 26.04 5.35
C TYR A 162 4.66 26.23 6.72
N ALA A 163 5.32 25.20 7.23
CA ALA A 163 6.09 25.30 8.47
C ALA A 163 7.24 26.31 8.35
N ALA A 164 7.98 26.29 7.24
CA ALA A 164 9.05 27.25 6.96
C ALA A 164 8.52 28.68 6.87
N SER A 165 7.41 28.90 6.16
CA SER A 165 6.73 30.20 6.11
C SER A 165 6.33 30.69 7.50
N TYR A 166 5.83 29.79 8.35
CA TYR A 166 5.52 30.10 9.74
C TYR A 166 6.76 30.47 10.56
N THR A 167 7.87 29.72 10.42
CA THR A 167 9.14 30.09 11.08
C THR A 167 9.65 31.45 10.63
N ALA A 168 9.51 31.79 9.35
CA ALA A 168 9.89 33.07 8.81
C ALA A 168 9.04 34.22 9.37
N ALA A 169 7.71 34.03 9.47
CA ALA A 169 6.81 35.02 10.06
C ALA A 169 7.13 35.25 11.55
N MET A 170 7.34 34.18 12.32
CA MET A 170 7.70 34.27 13.73
C MET A 170 9.07 34.92 13.93
N ALA A 171 10.06 34.59 13.10
CA ALA A 171 11.36 35.22 13.14
C ALA A 171 11.31 36.70 12.72
N ALA A 172 10.42 37.05 11.78
CA ALA A 172 10.16 38.45 11.42
C ALA A 172 9.58 39.26 12.58
N ALA A 173 8.76 38.62 13.43
CA ALA A 173 8.26 39.14 14.70
C ALA A 173 9.27 39.07 15.87
N ASN A 174 10.55 38.79 15.58
CA ASN A 174 11.64 38.67 16.56
C ASN A 174 11.41 37.58 17.64
N ALA A 175 10.65 36.52 17.31
CA ALA A 175 10.54 35.37 18.18
C ALA A 175 11.88 34.62 18.28
N THR A 176 12.22 34.17 19.48
CA THR A 176 13.41 33.33 19.69
C THR A 176 13.21 31.93 19.08
N PRO A 177 14.26 31.24 18.61
CA PRO A 177 14.13 29.92 18.00
C PRO A 177 13.39 28.91 18.88
N SER A 178 13.62 28.92 20.19
CA SER A 178 12.93 28.04 21.14
C SER A 178 11.41 28.30 21.16
N LYS A 179 10.97 29.57 21.04
CA LYS A 179 9.53 29.91 20.93
C LYS A 179 8.95 29.47 19.59
N ILE A 180 9.71 29.57 18.50
CA ILE A 180 9.31 29.12 17.16
C ILE A 180 9.04 27.61 17.19
N PHE A 181 10.00 26.82 17.67
CA PHE A 181 9.86 25.36 17.75
C PHE A 181 8.76 24.92 18.72
N ARG A 182 8.59 25.62 19.85
CA ARG A 182 7.44 25.40 20.75
C ARG A 182 6.12 25.60 20.01
N SER A 183 6.01 26.67 19.23
CA SER A 183 4.75 27.00 18.56
C SER A 183 4.44 26.01 17.42
N LEU A 184 5.45 25.59 16.65
CA LEU A 184 5.30 24.51 15.67
C LEU A 184 4.84 23.20 16.33
N ALA A 185 5.45 22.84 17.46
CA ALA A 185 5.13 21.63 18.22
C ALA A 185 3.68 21.59 18.74
N MET A 186 3.12 22.75 19.09
CA MET A 186 1.74 22.83 19.60
C MET A 186 0.69 22.72 18.49
N ASN A 187 1.06 22.97 17.23
CA ASN A 187 0.12 23.00 16.09
C ASN A 187 0.29 21.77 15.19
N LYS A 188 0.19 20.57 15.78
CA LYS A 188 0.34 19.30 15.05
C LYS A 188 -0.71 19.10 13.96
N GLU A 189 -1.93 19.58 14.17
CA GLU A 189 -3.03 19.47 13.19
C GLU A 189 -2.71 20.19 11.87
N ILE A 190 -1.88 21.24 11.92
CA ILE A 190 -1.54 22.06 10.75
C ILE A 190 -0.25 21.57 10.08
N TYR A 191 0.76 21.22 10.88
CA TYR A 191 2.12 20.93 10.38
C TYR A 191 2.50 19.45 10.38
N GLY A 192 1.60 18.57 10.83
CA GLY A 192 1.77 17.11 10.78
C GLY A 192 3.09 16.64 11.42
N ASP A 193 3.81 15.78 10.71
CA ASP A 193 5.04 15.15 11.18
C ASP A 193 6.21 16.15 11.40
N VAL A 194 6.13 17.37 10.83
CA VAL A 194 7.09 18.47 11.09
C VAL A 194 6.96 18.98 12.53
N ALA A 195 5.73 19.00 13.07
CA ALA A 195 5.48 19.40 14.46
C ALA A 195 6.13 18.42 15.44
N ASP A 196 6.18 17.13 15.12
CA ASP A 196 6.83 16.12 15.95
C ASP A 196 8.36 16.33 16.01
N ASP A 197 9.00 16.65 14.88
CA ASP A 197 10.44 16.99 14.87
C ASP A 197 10.73 18.30 15.61
N ALA A 198 9.85 19.30 15.47
CA ALA A 198 9.92 20.54 16.23
C ALA A 198 9.73 20.32 17.74
N ALA A 199 8.82 19.41 18.13
CA ALA A 199 8.59 19.03 19.52
C ALA A 199 9.82 18.38 20.14
N MET A 200 10.51 17.54 19.36
CA MET A 200 11.76 16.92 19.80
C MET A 200 12.85 17.97 20.01
N ILE A 201 13.00 18.97 19.12
CA ILE A 201 13.95 20.09 19.32
C ILE A 201 13.58 20.87 20.60
N TYR A 202 12.31 21.22 20.75
CA TYR A 202 11.84 21.98 21.90
C TYR A 202 12.06 21.23 23.23
N ARG A 203 11.84 19.92 23.24
CA ARG A 203 12.12 19.02 24.37
C ARG A 203 13.62 19.00 24.69
N ASP A 204 14.46 18.83 23.67
CA ASP A 204 15.91 18.70 23.85
C ASP A 204 16.50 20.00 24.45
N VAL A 205 15.98 21.16 24.06
CA VAL A 205 16.40 22.46 24.62
C VAL A 205 15.80 22.72 26.00
N THR A 206 14.49 22.50 26.19
CA THR A 206 13.78 22.96 27.40
C THR A 206 13.85 21.96 28.55
N LEU A 207 13.78 20.65 28.25
CA LEU A 207 13.72 19.59 29.26
C LEU A 207 15.07 18.94 29.48
N LEU A 208 15.86 18.72 28.42
CA LEU A 208 17.18 18.09 28.53
C LEU A 208 18.33 19.09 28.73
N GLY A 209 18.06 20.39 28.53
CA GLY A 209 19.05 21.45 28.73
C GLY A 209 20.17 21.48 27.69
N TYR A 210 19.99 20.84 26.53
CA TYR A 210 20.95 20.94 25.44
C TYR A 210 20.95 22.34 24.84
N ASP A 211 22.11 22.81 24.38
CA ASP A 211 22.18 24.03 23.60
C ASP A 211 21.43 23.87 22.26
N LEU A 212 20.92 24.99 21.73
CA LEU A 212 20.11 25.00 20.52
C LEU A 212 20.82 24.37 19.32
N ILE A 213 22.13 24.59 19.18
CA ILE A 213 22.90 24.08 18.03
C ILE A 213 23.00 22.55 18.13
N THR A 214 23.31 22.02 19.31
CA THR A 214 23.35 20.58 19.57
C THR A 214 21.98 19.94 19.39
N ALA A 215 20.91 20.56 19.89
CA ALA A 215 19.54 20.07 19.72
C ALA A 215 19.13 19.98 18.23
N ILE A 216 19.49 20.98 17.42
CA ILE A 216 19.23 20.95 15.97
C ILE A 216 20.13 19.92 15.27
N LYS A 217 21.40 19.77 15.65
CA LYS A 217 22.28 18.72 15.10
C LYS A 217 21.74 17.31 15.34
N LEU A 218 21.25 17.02 16.55
CA LEU A 218 20.55 15.76 16.84
C LEU A 218 19.28 15.59 15.99
N SER A 219 18.68 16.70 15.55
CA SER A 219 17.50 16.69 14.68
C SER A 219 17.81 16.38 13.22
N VAL A 220 18.99 16.76 12.75
CA VAL A 220 19.48 16.44 11.40
C VAL A 220 19.56 14.93 11.20
N ASP A 221 20.06 14.19 12.20
CA ASP A 221 20.23 12.74 12.10
C ASP A 221 18.89 11.97 12.10
N ARG A 222 17.86 12.52 12.76
CA ARG A 222 16.51 11.94 12.86
C ARG A 222 15.51 12.38 11.80
N ALA A 223 15.86 13.38 10.99
CA ALA A 223 14.98 13.86 9.93
C ALA A 223 14.77 12.77 8.86
N ALA A 224 13.50 12.52 8.53
CA ALA A 224 13.12 11.54 7.50
C ALA A 224 13.27 12.09 6.08
N SER A 225 13.07 13.40 5.88
CA SER A 225 13.17 14.04 4.58
C SER A 225 14.49 14.75 4.35
N VAL A 226 14.90 14.82 3.08
CA VAL A 226 16.12 15.51 2.66
C VAL A 226 15.97 17.01 2.88
N TRP A 227 14.83 17.58 2.52
CA TRP A 227 14.60 19.02 2.69
C TRP A 227 14.59 19.46 4.14
N LEU A 228 14.00 18.68 5.05
CA LEU A 228 14.04 19.01 6.49
C LEU A 228 15.46 18.91 7.05
N THR A 229 16.21 17.90 6.58
CA THR A 229 17.64 17.75 6.91
C THR A 229 18.42 19.00 6.50
N GLU A 230 18.25 19.46 5.26
CA GLU A 230 18.88 20.69 4.75
C GLU A 230 18.41 21.95 5.49
N PHE A 231 17.13 22.02 5.88
CA PHE A 231 16.61 23.12 6.68
C PHE A 231 17.34 23.22 8.01
N PHE A 232 17.43 22.12 8.76
CA PHE A 232 18.13 22.06 10.04
C PHE A 232 19.65 22.28 9.90
N GLN A 233 20.28 21.70 8.87
CA GLN A 233 21.70 21.93 8.60
C GLN A 233 21.98 23.39 8.26
N GLY A 234 21.14 24.02 7.44
CA GLY A 234 21.24 25.44 7.12
C GLY A 234 21.05 26.33 8.34
N MET A 235 20.14 25.97 9.26
CA MET A 235 20.01 26.68 10.54
C MET A 235 21.27 26.58 11.38
N VAL A 236 21.84 25.37 11.53
CA VAL A 236 23.09 25.15 12.27
C VAL A 236 24.24 25.94 11.67
N GLY A 237 24.39 25.91 10.34
CA GLY A 237 25.40 26.69 9.63
C GLY A 237 25.23 28.19 9.85
N THR A 238 24.00 28.71 9.75
CA THR A 238 23.71 30.13 10.00
C THR A 238 24.03 30.54 11.44
N LEU A 239 23.61 29.74 12.42
CA LEU A 239 23.86 30.02 13.85
C LEU A 239 25.35 29.97 14.19
N THR A 240 26.09 29.00 13.64
CA THR A 240 27.52 28.81 13.93
C THR A 240 28.36 29.92 13.28
N ALA A 241 27.96 30.41 12.11
CA ALA A 241 28.63 31.52 11.41
C ALA A 241 28.27 32.92 11.97
N GLY A 242 27.39 33.00 12.98
CA GLY A 242 26.91 34.29 13.50
C GLY A 242 25.97 35.04 12.52
N GLY A 243 25.39 34.33 11.56
CA GLY A 243 24.49 34.90 10.56
C GLY A 243 23.10 35.22 11.11
N GLN A 244 22.31 35.97 10.32
CA GLN A 244 20.96 36.37 10.70
C GLN A 244 19.94 35.26 10.38
N LEU A 245 19.45 34.59 11.42
CA LEU A 245 18.48 33.50 11.29
C LEU A 245 17.15 33.95 10.65
N LYS A 246 16.74 35.20 10.86
CA LYS A 246 15.56 35.79 10.21
C LYS A 246 15.67 35.75 8.70
N LEU A 247 16.81 36.18 8.14
CA LEU A 247 17.03 36.20 6.71
C LEU A 247 17.08 34.76 6.14
N PHE A 248 17.72 33.85 6.87
CA PHE A 248 17.73 32.43 6.52
C PHE A 248 16.30 31.87 6.38
N PHE A 249 15.44 32.08 7.39
CA PHE A 249 14.08 31.57 7.34
C PHE A 249 13.25 32.19 6.21
N LEU A 250 13.38 33.50 5.96
CA LEU A 250 12.68 34.16 4.85
C LEU A 250 13.08 33.57 3.50
N ASN A 251 14.38 33.45 3.24
CA ASN A 251 14.89 32.89 1.99
C ASN A 251 14.45 31.43 1.81
N ARG A 252 14.49 30.64 2.89
CA ARG A 252 14.16 29.21 2.83
C ARG A 252 12.65 28.98 2.71
N ALA A 253 11.83 29.82 3.34
CA ALA A 253 10.39 29.84 3.13
C ALA A 253 10.02 30.16 1.68
N GLU A 254 10.62 31.21 1.10
CA GLU A 254 10.39 31.56 -0.31
C GLU A 254 10.80 30.42 -1.25
N HIS A 255 11.97 29.82 -1.02
CA HIS A 255 12.45 28.68 -1.79
C HIS A 255 11.47 27.50 -1.78
N TYR A 256 11.04 27.04 -0.59
CA TYR A 256 10.11 25.92 -0.50
C TYR A 256 8.71 26.26 -1.02
N MET A 257 8.24 27.50 -0.84
CA MET A 257 6.95 27.93 -1.39
C MET A 257 6.98 27.99 -2.91
N ARG A 258 8.11 28.40 -3.52
CA ARG A 258 8.29 28.38 -4.96
C ARG A 258 8.25 26.95 -5.50
N GLU A 259 8.99 26.05 -4.86
CA GLU A 259 9.02 24.64 -5.24
C GLU A 259 7.63 23.97 -5.08
N ASN A 260 6.90 24.31 -4.00
CA ASN A 260 5.54 23.83 -3.79
C ASN A 260 4.57 24.31 -4.89
N ARG A 261 4.69 25.58 -5.34
CA ARG A 261 3.90 26.10 -6.48
C ARG A 261 4.22 25.35 -7.76
N THR A 262 5.49 25.04 -8.03
CA THR A 262 5.90 24.24 -9.19
C THR A 262 5.35 22.81 -9.11
N ARG A 263 5.44 22.14 -7.96
CA ARG A 263 4.83 20.80 -7.75
C ARG A 263 3.32 20.82 -7.95
N LEU A 264 2.63 21.81 -7.41
CA LEU A 264 1.18 21.98 -7.59
C LEU A 264 0.83 22.22 -9.07
N GLN A 265 1.61 23.03 -9.78
CA GLN A 265 1.38 23.28 -11.20
C GLN A 265 1.53 21.99 -12.04
N MET A 266 2.60 21.21 -11.83
CA MET A 266 2.78 19.92 -12.51
C MET A 266 1.62 18.95 -12.22
N PHE A 267 1.09 18.98 -11.00
CA PHE A 267 -0.08 18.20 -10.64
C PHE A 267 -1.36 18.65 -11.36
N LEU A 268 -1.61 19.97 -11.43
CA LEU A 268 -2.75 20.51 -12.17
C LEU A 268 -2.65 20.20 -13.67
N GLU A 269 -1.45 20.25 -14.25
CA GLU A 269 -1.19 19.81 -15.62
C GLU A 269 -1.50 18.31 -15.81
N SER A 270 -1.14 17.47 -14.83
CA SER A 270 -1.48 16.04 -14.86
C SER A 270 -2.99 15.79 -14.82
N ILE A 271 -3.74 16.51 -13.97
CA ILE A 271 -5.21 16.46 -13.97
C ILE A 271 -5.78 16.94 -15.30
N ALA A 272 -5.24 18.01 -15.87
CA ALA A 272 -5.71 18.55 -17.14
C ALA A 272 -5.54 17.54 -18.28
N LEU A 273 -4.39 16.85 -18.34
CA LEU A 273 -4.15 15.76 -19.30
C LEU A 273 -5.12 14.59 -19.12
N LEU A 274 -5.41 14.21 -17.86
CA LEU A 274 -6.41 13.18 -17.58
C LEU A 274 -7.80 13.61 -18.06
N ALA A 275 -8.20 14.86 -17.80
CA ALA A 275 -9.49 15.41 -18.23
C ALA A 275 -9.60 15.49 -19.77
N GLU A 276 -8.54 15.89 -20.47
CA GLU A 276 -8.49 15.90 -21.93
C GLU A 276 -8.64 14.48 -22.49
N SER A 277 -7.89 13.51 -21.95
CA SER A 277 -7.99 12.11 -22.37
C SER A 277 -9.38 11.52 -22.12
N TYR A 278 -10.05 11.92 -21.03
CA TYR A 278 -11.41 11.49 -20.71
C TYR A 278 -12.41 11.96 -21.76
N ILE A 279 -12.35 13.22 -22.18
CA ILE A 279 -13.27 13.75 -23.21
C ILE A 279 -13.09 13.00 -24.53
N VAL A 280 -11.85 12.69 -24.91
CA VAL A 280 -11.57 11.98 -26.18
C VAL A 280 -11.98 10.50 -26.11
N VAL A 281 -11.50 9.77 -25.09
CA VAL A 281 -11.64 8.31 -25.02
C VAL A 281 -12.99 7.88 -24.44
N ALA A 282 -13.44 8.51 -23.35
CA ALA A 282 -14.64 8.08 -22.65
C ALA A 282 -15.92 8.72 -23.20
N VAL A 283 -15.84 9.92 -23.79
CA VAL A 283 -17.02 10.65 -24.31
C VAL A 283 -17.08 10.62 -25.84
N ALA A 284 -16.07 11.14 -26.52
CA ALA A 284 -16.12 11.30 -27.97
C ALA A 284 -16.10 9.95 -28.71
N MET A 285 -15.19 9.03 -28.36
CA MET A 285 -15.08 7.73 -29.04
C MET A 285 -16.37 6.90 -28.97
N PRO A 286 -17.04 6.71 -27.81
CA PRO A 286 -18.32 6.02 -27.76
C PRO A 286 -19.43 6.76 -28.51
N LEU A 287 -19.47 8.10 -28.44
CA LEU A 287 -20.45 8.89 -29.19
C LEU A 287 -20.30 8.69 -30.70
N PHE A 288 -19.07 8.76 -31.22
CA PHE A 288 -18.78 8.49 -32.64
C PHE A 288 -19.16 7.07 -33.03
N LEU A 289 -18.85 6.08 -32.19
CA LEU A 289 -19.23 4.69 -32.44
C LEU A 289 -20.76 4.53 -32.51
N ILE A 290 -21.51 5.13 -31.58
CA ILE A 290 -22.99 5.10 -31.58
C ILE A 290 -23.54 5.76 -32.86
N VAL A 291 -23.06 6.96 -33.20
CA VAL A 291 -23.52 7.68 -34.41
C VAL A 291 -23.23 6.87 -35.67
N MET A 292 -22.04 6.30 -35.79
CA MET A 292 -21.67 5.47 -36.95
C MET A 292 -22.53 4.20 -37.04
N LEU A 293 -22.81 3.54 -35.91
CA LEU A 293 -23.69 2.37 -35.86
C LEU A 293 -25.12 2.72 -36.30
N VAL A 294 -25.66 3.86 -35.85
CA VAL A 294 -27.00 4.32 -36.24
C VAL A 294 -27.06 4.60 -37.74
N ILE A 295 -26.03 5.23 -38.32
CA ILE A 295 -25.96 5.49 -39.77
C ILE A 295 -25.84 4.18 -40.55
N MET A 296 -24.99 3.25 -40.14
CA MET A 296 -24.85 1.94 -40.80
C MET A 296 -26.16 1.15 -40.79
N PHE A 297 -26.89 1.17 -39.68
CA PHE A 297 -28.20 0.52 -39.58
C PHE A 297 -29.20 1.10 -40.60
N TRP A 298 -29.23 2.42 -40.75
CA TRP A 298 -30.11 3.10 -41.71
C TRP A 298 -29.70 2.93 -43.17
N VAL A 299 -28.39 3.03 -43.47
CA VAL A 299 -27.87 3.01 -44.85
C VAL A 299 -27.78 1.58 -45.41
N SER A 300 -27.48 0.59 -44.57
CA SER A 300 -27.24 -0.78 -45.05
C SER A 300 -28.52 -1.53 -45.40
N GLY A 301 -29.69 -1.14 -44.86
CA GLY A 301 -31.02 -1.67 -45.20
C GLY A 301 -31.27 -3.18 -44.99
N SER A 302 -30.22 -4.01 -44.94
CA SER A 302 -30.28 -5.48 -44.90
C SER A 302 -28.98 -6.18 -44.47
N GLY A 303 -27.82 -5.50 -44.39
CA GLY A 303 -26.50 -6.16 -44.27
C GLY A 303 -25.86 -6.22 -42.87
N ALA A 304 -26.30 -5.41 -41.91
CA ALA A 304 -25.72 -5.37 -40.57
C ALA A 304 -26.80 -5.37 -39.49
N GLN A 305 -27.50 -6.50 -39.35
CA GLN A 305 -28.36 -6.73 -38.18
C GLN A 305 -27.47 -7.09 -36.99
N MET A 306 -26.98 -6.06 -36.29
CA MET A 306 -26.41 -6.27 -34.96
C MET A 306 -27.49 -6.84 -34.04
N SER A 307 -27.17 -7.90 -33.30
CA SER A 307 -28.13 -8.47 -32.36
C SER A 307 -28.44 -7.45 -31.26
N GLU A 308 -29.71 -7.36 -30.88
CA GLU A 308 -30.19 -6.48 -29.80
C GLU A 308 -29.35 -6.66 -28.52
N GLY A 309 -28.95 -7.90 -28.21
CA GLY A 309 -28.09 -8.22 -27.07
C GLY A 309 -26.68 -7.60 -27.13
N MET A 310 -26.09 -7.45 -28.32
CA MET A 310 -24.75 -6.84 -28.44
C MET A 310 -24.82 -5.30 -28.34
N LEU A 311 -25.92 -4.68 -28.77
CA LEU A 311 -26.14 -3.24 -28.58
C LEU A 311 -26.39 -2.91 -27.10
N TYR A 312 -27.23 -3.69 -26.41
CA TYR A 312 -27.38 -3.58 -24.96
C TYR A 312 -26.07 -3.85 -24.22
N GLY A 313 -25.26 -4.82 -24.66
CA GLY A 313 -23.94 -5.10 -24.07
C GLY A 313 -22.96 -3.93 -24.18
N ILE A 314 -22.95 -3.21 -25.30
CA ILE A 314 -22.11 -2.01 -25.47
C ILE A 314 -22.61 -0.86 -24.60
N VAL A 315 -23.90 -0.56 -24.64
CA VAL A 315 -24.48 0.61 -23.96
C VAL A 315 -24.54 0.43 -22.45
N LEU A 316 -24.98 -0.73 -21.96
CA LEU A 316 -25.14 -1.00 -20.53
C LEU A 316 -23.92 -1.66 -19.89
N GLY A 317 -23.03 -2.28 -20.68
CA GLY A 317 -21.82 -2.92 -20.19
C GLY A 317 -20.57 -2.09 -20.43
N PHE A 318 -20.20 -1.93 -21.71
CA PHE A 318 -18.91 -1.35 -22.10
C PHE A 318 -18.77 0.13 -21.71
N ILE A 319 -19.78 0.95 -21.97
CA ILE A 319 -19.73 2.39 -21.64
C ILE A 319 -19.61 2.62 -20.12
N PRO A 320 -20.46 2.02 -19.26
CA PRO A 320 -20.29 2.14 -17.81
C PRO A 320 -18.94 1.60 -17.32
N MET A 321 -18.44 0.51 -17.90
CA MET A 321 -17.12 -0.03 -17.56
C MET A 321 -16.01 1.00 -17.80
N ILE A 322 -16.03 1.69 -18.94
CA ILE A 322 -15.05 2.75 -19.23
C ILE A 322 -15.14 3.89 -18.22
N HIS A 323 -16.34 4.35 -17.89
CA HIS A 323 -16.51 5.43 -16.90
C HIS A 323 -16.05 5.02 -15.50
N ILE A 324 -16.34 3.78 -15.08
CA ILE A 324 -15.86 3.24 -13.80
C ILE A 324 -14.33 3.14 -13.80
N ALA A 325 -13.74 2.62 -14.89
CA ALA A 325 -12.29 2.53 -15.01
C ALA A 325 -11.62 3.91 -14.91
N TYR A 326 -12.17 4.91 -15.59
CA TYR A 326 -11.67 6.30 -15.49
C TYR A 326 -11.88 6.90 -14.10
N ALA A 327 -13.03 6.66 -13.46
CA ALA A 327 -13.28 7.14 -12.10
C ALA A 327 -12.27 6.54 -11.11
N VAL A 328 -11.95 5.25 -11.23
CA VAL A 328 -10.93 4.57 -10.44
C VAL A 328 -9.55 5.15 -10.71
N LEU A 329 -9.19 5.36 -11.98
CA LEU A 329 -7.91 5.94 -12.36
C LEU A 329 -7.73 7.33 -11.73
N VAL A 330 -8.71 8.21 -11.89
CA VAL A 330 -8.69 9.57 -11.30
C VAL A 330 -8.61 9.49 -9.77
N TYR A 331 -9.38 8.61 -9.13
CA TYR A 331 -9.34 8.41 -7.68
C TYR A 331 -7.97 7.95 -7.19
N THR A 332 -7.32 7.03 -7.91
CA THR A 332 -5.97 6.55 -7.53
C THR A 332 -4.92 7.64 -7.69
N SER A 333 -5.01 8.45 -8.76
CA SER A 333 -4.09 9.57 -8.98
C SER A 333 -4.30 10.71 -7.99
N SER A 334 -5.55 11.00 -7.60
CA SER A 334 -5.82 12.02 -6.57
C SER A 334 -5.29 11.61 -5.20
N LYS A 335 -5.34 10.31 -4.87
CA LYS A 335 -4.86 9.80 -3.58
C LYS A 335 -3.36 9.99 -3.36
N GLU A 336 -2.56 10.10 -4.44
CA GLU A 336 -1.14 10.47 -4.33
C GLU A 336 -0.92 11.86 -3.73
N GLN A 337 -1.93 12.75 -3.75
CA GLN A 337 -1.89 14.05 -3.08
C GLN A 337 -2.36 14.01 -1.64
N ASP A 338 -3.12 12.99 -1.22
CA ASP A 338 -3.54 12.84 0.17
C ASP A 338 -2.43 12.23 1.04
N MET A 339 -1.58 11.39 0.42
CA MET A 339 -0.35 10.86 1.02
C MET A 339 0.76 11.92 1.18
#